data_AF-A0A6A7C1I4-F1
#
_entry.id   AF-A0A6A7C1I4-F1
#
_cell.length_a   1.000
_cell.length_b   1.000
_cell.length_c   1.000
_cell.angle_alpha   90.00
_cell.angle_beta   90.00
_cell.angle_gamma   90.00
#
_symmetry.space_group_name_H-M   'P 1'
#
loop_
_entity.id
_entity.type
_entity.pdbx_description
1 polymer ?
#
loop_
_entity_poly.entity_id
_entity_poly.type
_entity_poly.pdbx_seq_one_letter_code
_entity_poly.pdbx_strand_id
1 'polypeptide(L)'
;MVDKNCLVNIAITSGYCSFIKRSTPLVVTILLGKSADHYERHFTVLFDSLKTSRNLDDWENGESPSPGNTCDFSDAERVGFEQAIRKHCGFPADHDVDSR
;
A
#
# COMPACT_ATOMS: atom_id res chain seq x y z
N MET A 1 8.11 25.93 1.01
CA MET A 1 7.41 26.53 -0.14
C MET A 1 6.33 25.54 -0.55
N VAL A 2 5.05 25.82 -0.28
CA VAL A 2 3.95 24.90 -0.61
C VAL A 2 3.53 25.21 -2.05
N ASP A 3 3.60 24.21 -2.92
CA ASP A 3 3.25 24.31 -4.33
C ASP A 3 1.77 24.73 -4.49
N LYS A 4 1.49 25.69 -5.36
CA LYS A 4 0.15 26.23 -5.60
C LYS A 4 -0.80 25.21 -6.26
N ASN A 5 -0.29 24.06 -6.71
CA ASN A 5 -1.07 22.93 -7.22
C ASN A 5 -1.16 21.74 -6.25
N CYS A 6 -0.84 21.95 -4.97
CA CYS A 6 -0.89 20.90 -3.95
C CYS A 6 -2.34 20.49 -3.63
N LEU A 7 -2.91 19.60 -4.45
CA LEU A 7 -4.22 19.00 -4.20
C LEU A 7 -4.12 18.11 -2.95
N VAL A 8 -4.94 18.43 -1.95
CA VAL A 8 -5.10 17.59 -0.75
C VAL A 8 -5.95 16.38 -1.11
N ASN A 9 -5.41 15.19 -0.87
CA ASN A 9 -6.09 13.92 -1.09
C ASN A 9 -6.17 13.14 0.21
N ILE A 10 -7.18 12.29 0.32
CA ILE A 10 -7.36 11.40 1.46
C ILE A 10 -7.27 9.97 0.94
N ALA A 11 -6.30 9.22 1.42
CA ALA A 11 -6.18 7.79 1.20
C ALA A 11 -6.65 7.05 2.46
N ILE A 12 -7.50 6.05 2.28
CA ILE A 12 -8.04 5.23 3.37
C ILE A 12 -7.83 3.77 3.03
N THR A 13 -7.11 3.05 3.88
CA THR A 13 -7.12 1.58 3.87
C THR A 13 -8.09 1.11 4.94
N SER A 14 -9.04 0.27 4.55
CA SER A 14 -9.98 -0.37 5.47
C SER A 14 -9.89 -1.89 5.38
N GLY A 15 -10.20 -2.56 6.49
CA GLY A 15 -10.29 -4.02 6.57
C GLY A 15 -11.67 -4.42 7.05
N TYR A 16 -12.17 -5.56 6.58
CA TYR A 16 -13.43 -6.11 7.07
C TYR A 16 -13.25 -6.77 8.44
N CYS A 17 -14.00 -6.31 9.44
CA CYS A 17 -14.03 -6.92 10.76
C CYS A 17 -15.25 -7.85 10.89
N SER A 18 -14.99 -9.15 10.96
CA SER A 18 -16.03 -10.19 11.05
C SER A 18 -16.81 -10.15 12.36
N PHE A 19 -16.21 -9.67 13.46
CA PHE A 19 -16.87 -9.59 14.77
C PHE A 19 -18.02 -8.58 14.78
N ILE A 20 -17.78 -7.38 14.26
CA ILE A 20 -18.82 -6.33 14.16
C ILE A 20 -19.54 -6.33 12.80
N LYS A 21 -19.16 -7.22 11.89
CA LYS A 21 -19.69 -7.37 10.53
C LYS A 21 -19.63 -6.07 9.70
N ARG A 22 -18.55 -5.29 9.83
CA ARG A 22 -18.39 -3.99 9.16
C ARG A 22 -16.94 -3.76 8.73
N SER A 23 -16.74 -2.94 7.69
CA SER A 23 -15.42 -2.43 7.33
C SER A 23 -14.99 -1.35 8.32
N THR A 24 -13.79 -1.51 8.87
CA THR A 24 -13.18 -0.57 9.81
C THR A 24 -11.98 0.10 9.15
N PRO A 25 -11.81 1.43 9.28
CA PRO A 25 -10.61 2.09 8.81
C PRO A 25 -9.40 1.58 9.59
N LEU A 26 -8.36 1.16 8.88
CA LEU A 26 -7.08 0.73 9.45
C LEU A 26 -6.09 1.88 9.42
N VAL A 27 -5.99 2.59 8.28
CA VAL A 27 -5.12 3.73 8.09
C VAL A 27 -5.85 4.82 7.32
N VAL A 28 -5.78 6.05 7.81
CA VAL A 28 -6.25 7.26 7.12
C VAL A 28 -5.05 8.19 6.94
N THR A 29 -4.79 8.64 5.73
CA THR A 29 -3.65 9.51 5.43
C THR A 29 -4.09 10.71 4.60
N ILE A 30 -3.63 11.89 5.01
CA ILE A 30 -3.76 13.12 4.23
C ILE A 30 -2.52 13.21 3.34
N LEU A 31 -2.72 13.03 2.04
CA LEU A 31 -1.68 13.09 1.02
C LEU A 31 -1.68 14.48 0.39
N LEU A 32 -0.52 15.12 0.37
CA LEU A 32 -0.30 16.41 -0.28
C LEU A 32 0.07 16.25 -1.77
N GLY A 33 -0.60 15.30 -2.44
CA GLY A 33 -0.41 14.94 -3.83
C GLY A 33 -1.00 13.57 -4.17
N LYS A 34 -0.79 13.12 -5.41
CA LYS A 34 -1.21 11.80 -5.93
C LYS A 34 -0.08 11.08 -6.70
N SER A 35 1.18 11.37 -6.38
CA SER A 35 2.30 10.65 -7.00
C SER A 35 2.51 9.30 -6.33
N ALA A 36 3.26 8.41 -6.98
CA ALA A 36 3.63 7.11 -6.41
C ALA A 36 4.26 7.24 -5.02
N ASP A 37 5.17 8.20 -4.84
CA ASP A 37 5.81 8.48 -3.54
C ASP A 37 4.80 8.81 -2.42
N HIS A 38 3.70 9.49 -2.75
CA HIS A 38 2.66 9.78 -1.76
C HIS A 38 1.95 8.49 -1.32
N TYR A 39 1.64 7.62 -2.28
CA TYR A 39 0.99 6.33 -2.01
C TYR A 39 1.95 5.33 -1.33
N GLU A 40 3.24 5.34 -1.68
CA GLU A 40 4.28 4.54 -1.01
C GLU A 40 4.29 4.82 0.49
N ARG A 41 4.22 6.08 0.89
CA ARG A 41 4.16 6.47 2.31
C ARG A 41 2.91 5.93 3.01
N HIS A 42 1.76 5.98 2.34
CA HIS A 42 0.52 5.42 2.89
C HIS A 42 0.65 3.91 3.14
N PHE A 43 1.12 3.16 2.14
CA PHE A 43 1.27 1.71 2.23
C PHE A 43 2.38 1.28 3.19
N THR A 44 3.48 2.01 3.26
CA THR A 44 4.55 1.76 4.25
C THR A 44 4.00 1.81 5.67
N VAL A 45 3.23 2.85 6.00
CA VAL A 45 2.59 2.98 7.32
C VAL A 45 1.61 1.84 7.57
N LEU A 46 0.84 1.44 6.55
CA LEU A 46 -0.07 0.29 6.66
C LEU A 46 0.67 -1.00 7.00
N PHE A 47 1.74 -1.33 6.29
CA PHE A 47 2.49 -2.57 6.48
C PHE A 47 3.17 -2.61 7.85
N ASP A 48 3.79 -1.50 8.28
CA ASP A 48 4.37 -1.38 9.61
C ASP A 48 3.31 -1.51 10.71
N SER A 49 2.11 -0.95 10.51
CA SER A 49 1.01 -1.00 11.48
C SER A 49 0.41 -2.40 11.63
N LEU A 50 0.30 -3.13 10.52
CA LEU A 50 -0.24 -4.49 10.50
C LEU A 50 0.78 -5.56 10.91
N LYS A 51 2.06 -5.17 11.08
CA LYS A 51 3.18 -6.11 11.32
C LYS A 51 3.18 -7.24 10.28
N THR A 52 2.88 -6.91 9.03
CA THR A 52 2.83 -7.86 7.93
C THR A 52 4.17 -8.53 7.73
N SER A 53 4.15 -9.73 7.14
CA SER A 53 5.38 -10.49 6.89
C SER A 53 6.39 -9.67 6.10
N ARG A 54 7.66 -9.83 6.47
CA ARG A 54 8.81 -9.27 5.75
C ARG A 54 9.28 -10.21 4.63
N ASN A 55 8.69 -11.40 4.50
CA ASN A 55 9.00 -12.36 3.46
C ASN A 55 8.04 -12.19 2.26
N LEU A 56 8.57 -11.91 1.07
CA LEU A 56 7.77 -11.77 -0.16
C LEU A 56 7.00 -13.04 -0.52
N ASP A 57 7.56 -14.22 -0.24
CA ASP A 57 6.89 -15.48 -0.55
C ASP A 57 5.52 -15.58 0.14
N ASP A 58 5.36 -14.96 1.31
CA ASP A 58 4.08 -14.95 2.05
C ASP A 58 3.04 -14.02 1.40
N TRP A 59 3.51 -13.01 0.63
CA TRP A 59 2.66 -12.10 -0.14
C TRP A 59 2.26 -12.73 -1.48
N GLU A 60 3.17 -13.43 -2.15
CA GLU A 60 2.92 -14.09 -3.43
C GLU A 60 2.08 -15.36 -3.30
N ASN A 61 2.32 -16.17 -2.27
CA ASN A 61 1.62 -17.44 -2.06
C ASN A 61 0.31 -17.29 -1.28
N GLY A 62 -0.09 -16.07 -0.91
CA GLY A 62 -1.37 -15.80 -0.26
C GLY A 62 -1.48 -16.35 1.18
N GLU A 63 -0.36 -16.70 1.82
CA GLU A 63 -0.36 -17.06 3.25
C GLU A 63 -0.52 -15.82 4.14
N SER A 64 -0.25 -14.63 3.62
CA SER A 64 -0.62 -13.37 4.25
C SER A 64 -2.12 -13.07 4.06
N PRO A 65 -2.80 -12.47 5.06
CA PRO A 65 -4.24 -12.18 5.01
C PRO A 65 -4.63 -11.07 4.01
N SER A 66 -3.75 -10.70 3.06
CA SER A 66 -4.14 -9.84 1.95
C SER A 66 -4.96 -10.68 0.97
N PRO A 67 -6.29 -10.50 0.88
CA PRO A 67 -7.08 -11.22 -0.09
C PRO A 67 -6.61 -10.74 -1.47
N GLY A 68 -6.00 -11.65 -2.21
CA GLY A 68 -5.63 -11.39 -3.59
C GLY A 68 -6.82 -10.84 -4.38
N ASN A 69 -6.49 -9.82 -5.17
CA ASN A 69 -7.02 -9.64 -6.51
C ASN A 69 -8.44 -9.11 -6.64
N THR A 70 -8.65 -7.86 -6.25
CA THR A 70 -9.23 -6.87 -7.18
C THR A 70 -8.72 -5.49 -6.78
N CYS A 71 -7.79 -4.92 -7.55
CA CYS A 71 -7.29 -3.57 -7.31
C CYS A 71 -7.51 -2.73 -8.57
N ASP A 72 -8.54 -1.89 -8.55
CA ASP A 72 -8.67 -0.75 -9.48
C ASP A 72 -7.74 0.38 -8.99
N PHE A 73 -6.44 0.07 -8.91
CA PHE A 73 -5.43 1.05 -8.56
C PHE A 73 -5.19 1.95 -9.76
N SER A 74 -5.09 3.26 -9.51
CA SER A 74 -4.41 4.13 -10.46
C SER A 74 -2.95 3.69 -10.64
N ASP A 75 -2.32 4.06 -11.76
CA ASP A 75 -0.91 3.75 -11.99
C ASP A 75 -0.01 4.20 -10.84
N ALA A 76 -0.29 5.38 -10.27
CA ALA A 76 0.44 5.92 -9.13
C ALA A 76 0.24 5.09 -7.85
N GLU A 77 -0.97 4.61 -7.57
CA GLU A 77 -1.25 3.74 -6.42
C GLU A 77 -0.54 2.39 -6.56
N ARG A 78 -0.59 1.80 -7.77
CA ARG A 78 0.10 0.53 -8.06
C ARG A 78 1.60 0.65 -7.84
N VAL A 79 2.24 1.65 -8.43
CA VAL A 79 3.69 1.87 -8.27
C VAL A 79 4.03 2.15 -6.80
N GLY A 80 3.24 2.97 -6.10
CA GLY A 80 3.46 3.25 -4.68
C GLY A 80 3.34 2.01 -3.79
N PHE A 81 2.37 1.14 -4.08
CA PHE A 81 2.20 -0.15 -3.38
C PHE A 81 3.39 -1.07 -3.59
N GLU A 82 3.82 -1.26 -4.84
CA GLU A 82 4.98 -2.10 -5.20
C GLU A 82 6.27 -1.59 -4.53
N GLN A 83 6.50 -0.27 -4.55
CA GLN A 83 7.63 0.36 -3.87
C GLN A 83 7.59 0.10 -2.35
N ALA A 84 6.42 0.28 -1.73
CA ALA A 84 6.24 0.06 -0.30
C ALA A 84 6.47 -1.41 0.10
N ILE A 85 6.01 -2.38 -0.70
CA ILE A 85 6.23 -3.81 -0.44
C ILE A 85 7.70 -4.15 -0.54
N ARG A 86 8.37 -3.74 -1.62
CA ARG A 86 9.81 -4.00 -1.83
C ARG A 86 10.63 -3.46 -0.66
N LYS A 87 10.34 -2.23 -0.25
CA LYS A 87 10.98 -1.59 0.89
C LYS A 87 10.67 -2.29 2.21
N HIS A 88 9.42 -2.71 2.41
CA HIS A 88 9.02 -3.46 3.60
C HIS A 88 9.77 -4.79 3.70
N CYS A 89 9.91 -5.50 2.58
CA CYS A 89 10.56 -6.82 2.53
C CYS A 89 12.09 -6.77 2.33
N GLY A 90 12.66 -5.58 2.14
CA GLY A 90 14.12 -5.39 2.01
C GLY A 90 14.70 -5.69 0.62
N PHE A 91 13.90 -5.62 -0.45
CA PHE A 91 14.36 -5.85 -1.82
C PHE A 91 14.93 -4.58 -2.46
N PRO A 92 16.09 -4.67 -3.15
CA PRO A 92 16.67 -3.53 -3.86
C PRO A 92 15.80 -3.11 -5.06
N ALA A 93 15.83 -1.82 -5.38
CA ALA A 93 15.01 -1.22 -6.44
C ALA A 93 15.29 -1.80 -7.85
N ASP A 94 16.48 -2.39 -8.06
CA ASP A 94 16.97 -2.85 -9.37
C ASP A 94 16.55 -4.28 -9.75
N HIS A 95 15.70 -4.94 -8.97
CA HIS A 95 15.12 -6.22 -9.39
C HIS A 95 13.93 -5.95 -10.31
N ASP A 96 14.06 -6.29 -11.59
CA ASP A 96 12.94 -6.32 -12.54
C ASP A 96 11.86 -7.29 -12.02
N VAL A 97 10.61 -6.84 -11.99
CA VAL A 97 9.48 -7.76 -11.83
C VAL A 97 9.32 -8.47 -13.16
N ASP A 98 9.53 -9.78 -13.17
CA ASP A 98 9.30 -10.61 -14.35
C ASP A 98 7.79 -10.57 -14.64
N SER A 99 7.38 -9.73 -15.60
CA SER A 99 5.98 -9.58 -16.02
C SER A 99 5.58 -10.82 -16.81
N ARG A 100 5.04 -11.83 -16.11
CA ARG A 100 4.41 -13.01 -16.70
C ARG A 100 2.90 -12.84 -16.81
#